data_AF-A0A7J3NPL9-F1
#
_entry.id   AF-A0A7J3NPL9-F1
#
_cell.length_a   1.000
_cell.length_b   1.000
_cell.length_c   1.000
_cell.angle_alpha   90.00
_cell.angle_beta   90.00
_cell.angle_gamma   90.00
#
_symmetry.space_group_name_H-M   'P 1'
#
loop_
_entity.id
_entity.type
_entity.pdbx_description
1 polymer ?
#
loop_
_entity_poly.entity_id
_entity_poly.type
_entity_poly.pdbx_seq_one_letter_code
_entity_poly.pdbx_strand_id
1 'polypeptide(L)'
;MSGGGIIFNEIAEFIEARYADAHKIVEVGFGGRTETANKLAEKVKAEIILTDVNLDLEKVETKGNIKIVIDDIFNPNWEIYEKADLIYAIRPNPEIQKQIIEVAFKSGADALLNVIGDEWPETENKYMKHEVVNYKKVILHLFINFAK
;
A
#
# COMPACT_ATOMS: atom_id res chain seq x y z
N MET A 1 -16.33 -8.06 -18.83
CA MET A 1 -15.22 -7.13 -18.51
C MET A 1 -15.13 -7.05 -17.01
N SER A 2 -14.02 -7.55 -16.45
CA SER A 2 -13.85 -7.88 -15.04
C SER A 2 -13.84 -6.64 -14.15
N GLY A 3 -14.71 -6.58 -13.14
CA GLY A 3 -14.79 -5.46 -12.19
C GLY A 3 -13.49 -5.18 -11.40
N GLY A 4 -12.51 -6.08 -11.43
CA GLY A 4 -11.22 -5.94 -10.74
C GLY A 4 -10.39 -4.75 -11.24
N GLY A 5 -10.34 -4.50 -12.55
CA GLY A 5 -9.56 -3.39 -13.13
C GLY A 5 -10.04 -2.00 -12.69
N ILE A 6 -11.30 -1.87 -12.29
CA ILE A 6 -11.88 -0.60 -11.84
C ILE A 6 -11.36 -0.24 -10.43
N ILE A 7 -11.23 -1.24 -9.55
CA ILE A 7 -10.78 -1.04 -8.16
C ILE A 7 -9.33 -0.53 -8.12
N PHE A 8 -8.41 -1.17 -8.85
CA PHE A 8 -7.01 -0.76 -8.91
C PHE A 8 -6.84 0.67 -9.43
N ASN A 9 -7.65 1.04 -10.42
CA ASN A 9 -7.64 2.38 -10.99
C ASN A 9 -8.06 3.46 -9.99
N GLU A 10 -9.05 3.19 -9.16
CA GLU A 10 -9.58 4.13 -8.17
C GLU A 10 -8.60 4.31 -7.00
N ILE A 11 -7.94 3.23 -6.57
CA ILE A 11 -6.90 3.29 -5.53
C ILE A 11 -5.73 4.16 -6.01
N ALA A 12 -5.23 3.93 -7.23
CA ALA A 12 -4.14 4.74 -7.79
C ALA A 12 -4.50 6.23 -7.89
N GLU A 13 -5.73 6.55 -8.30
CA GLU A 13 -6.20 7.94 -8.36
C GLU A 13 -6.33 8.60 -6.98
N PHE A 14 -6.78 7.86 -5.99
CA PHE A 14 -6.83 8.36 -4.61
C PHE A 14 -5.41 8.68 -4.10
N ILE A 15 -4.47 7.74 -4.29
CA ILE A 15 -3.08 7.90 -3.87
C ILE A 15 -2.44 9.09 -4.60
N GLU A 16 -2.58 9.19 -5.93
CA GLU A 16 -2.12 10.35 -6.70
C GLU A 16 -2.64 11.67 -6.13
N ALA A 17 -3.94 11.77 -5.84
CA ALA A 17 -4.55 13.00 -5.35
C ALA A 17 -4.09 13.37 -3.93
N ARG A 18 -3.82 12.39 -3.07
CA ARG A 18 -3.51 12.62 -1.65
C ARG A 18 -2.01 12.65 -1.34
N TYR A 19 -1.21 12.00 -2.18
CA TYR A 19 0.23 11.77 -2.03
C TYR A 19 1.01 12.21 -3.28
N ALA A 20 0.56 13.27 -3.97
CA ALA A 20 1.21 13.79 -5.18
C ALA A 20 2.70 14.14 -4.97
N ASP A 21 3.04 14.64 -3.78
CA ASP A 21 4.39 15.05 -3.38
C ASP A 21 5.16 13.97 -2.62
N ALA A 22 4.65 12.72 -2.59
CA ALA A 22 5.37 11.63 -1.95
C ALA A 22 6.71 11.36 -2.65
N HIS A 23 7.70 11.02 -1.84
CA HIS A 23 9.03 10.61 -2.26
C HIS A 23 9.12 9.10 -2.39
N LYS A 24 8.44 8.34 -1.51
CA LYS A 24 8.48 6.88 -1.52
C LYS A 24 7.12 6.27 -1.14
N ILE A 25 6.64 5.33 -1.96
CA ILE A 25 5.41 4.59 -1.76
C ILE A 25 5.70 3.08 -1.83
N VAL A 26 5.21 2.32 -0.86
CA VAL A 26 5.40 0.86 -0.79
C VAL A 26 4.06 0.14 -0.91
N GLU A 27 3.93 -0.79 -1.84
CA GLU A 27 2.83 -1.76 -1.88
C GLU A 27 3.27 -3.07 -1.21
N VAL A 28 2.51 -3.54 -0.22
CA VAL A 28 2.77 -4.81 0.46
C VAL A 28 1.79 -5.88 0.00
N GLY A 29 2.31 -7.05 -0.36
CA GLY A 29 1.52 -8.21 -0.77
C GLY A 29 0.85 -8.03 -2.13
N PHE A 30 1.56 -7.47 -3.12
CA PHE A 30 0.97 -7.17 -4.43
C PHE A 30 0.56 -8.42 -5.23
N GLY A 31 1.07 -9.61 -4.87
CA GLY A 31 0.61 -10.90 -5.41
C GLY A 31 0.73 -11.04 -6.93
N GLY A 32 1.72 -10.37 -7.53
CA GLY A 32 1.91 -10.34 -8.99
C GLY A 32 1.03 -9.35 -9.75
N ARG A 33 0.14 -8.61 -9.08
CA ARG A 33 -0.74 -7.60 -9.69
C ARG A 33 -0.10 -6.23 -9.67
N THR A 34 0.26 -5.70 -10.84
CA THR A 34 1.00 -4.45 -10.96
C THR A 34 0.14 -3.28 -11.44
N GLU A 35 -1.18 -3.46 -11.60
CA GLU A 35 -2.07 -2.47 -12.20
C GLU A 35 -2.09 -1.12 -11.46
N THR A 36 -2.22 -1.14 -10.13
CA THR A 36 -2.22 0.07 -9.30
C THR A 36 -0.87 0.77 -9.38
N ALA A 37 0.21 0.02 -9.15
CA ALA A 37 1.58 0.53 -9.16
C ALA A 37 1.98 1.12 -10.53
N ASN A 38 1.65 0.43 -11.62
CA ASN A 38 1.93 0.90 -12.98
C ASN A 38 1.23 2.22 -13.27
N LYS A 39 -0.03 2.37 -12.83
CA LYS A 39 -0.77 3.63 -12.99
C LYS A 39 -0.18 4.74 -12.13
N LEU A 40 0.24 4.43 -10.90
CA LEU A 40 0.93 5.39 -10.05
C LEU A 40 2.25 5.85 -10.67
N ALA A 41 3.05 4.94 -11.22
CA ALA A 41 4.33 5.26 -11.84
C ALA A 41 4.20 6.21 -13.05
N GLU A 42 3.03 6.26 -13.70
CA GLU A 42 2.74 7.19 -14.79
C GLU A 42 2.37 8.61 -14.28
N LYS A 43 2.04 8.76 -12.99
CA LYS A 43 1.37 9.95 -12.44
C LYS A 43 2.15 10.66 -11.34
N VAL A 44 2.92 9.93 -10.54
CA VAL A 44 3.71 10.47 -9.43
C VAL A 44 5.20 10.33 -9.68
N LYS A 45 6.01 11.18 -9.04
CA LYS A 45 7.47 11.11 -9.09
C LYS A 45 8.09 10.21 -8.00
N ALA A 46 7.26 9.69 -7.11
CA ALA A 46 7.68 8.85 -5.99
C ALA A 46 8.44 7.61 -6.49
N GLU A 47 9.40 7.15 -5.69
CA GLU A 47 9.90 5.78 -5.78
C GLU A 47 8.78 4.82 -5.39
N ILE A 48 8.46 3.86 -6.25
CA ILE A 48 7.43 2.86 -5.99
C ILE A 48 8.12 1.51 -5.78
N ILE A 49 7.86 0.89 -4.63
CA ILE A 49 8.40 -0.43 -4.27
C ILE A 49 7.25 -1.40 -4.04
N LEU A 50 7.29 -2.55 -4.70
CA LEU A 50 6.33 -3.63 -4.51
C LEU A 50 7.00 -4.76 -3.72
N THR A 51 6.37 -5.19 -2.64
CA THR A 51 6.84 -6.30 -1.81
C THR A 51 5.87 -7.45 -1.78
N ASP A 52 6.40 -8.67 -1.72
CA ASP A 52 5.66 -9.89 -1.44
C ASP A 52 6.63 -10.96 -0.92
N VAL A 53 6.11 -11.94 -0.19
CA VAL A 53 6.92 -13.03 0.40
C VAL A 53 7.36 -14.05 -0.64
N ASN A 54 6.61 -14.19 -1.74
CA ASN A 54 6.89 -15.19 -2.76
C ASN A 54 6.48 -14.71 -4.14
N LEU A 55 7.46 -14.51 -5.02
CA LEU A 55 7.23 -14.06 -6.39
C LEU A 55 8.11 -14.81 -7.37
N ASP A 56 7.48 -15.19 -8.46
CA ASP A 56 8.19 -15.54 -9.69
C ASP A 56 8.45 -14.25 -10.48
N LEU A 57 9.60 -13.62 -10.20
CA LEU A 57 9.96 -12.30 -10.76
C LEU A 57 10.02 -12.32 -12.30
N GLU A 58 10.25 -13.47 -12.93
CA GLU A 58 10.29 -13.59 -14.39
C GLU A 58 8.91 -13.38 -15.04
N LYS A 59 7.83 -13.49 -14.27
CA LYS A 59 6.44 -13.35 -14.75
C LYS A 59 5.82 -12.00 -14.41
N VAL A 60 6.54 -11.12 -13.74
CA VAL A 60 6.02 -9.83 -13.30
C VAL A 60 6.48 -8.73 -14.25
N GLU A 61 5.54 -8.13 -14.97
CA GLU A 61 5.80 -6.96 -15.81
C GLU A 61 5.43 -5.69 -15.06
N THR A 62 6.36 -4.73 -15.02
CA THR A 62 6.16 -3.39 -14.45
C THR A 62 6.51 -2.32 -15.48
N LYS A 63 5.96 -1.13 -15.27
CA LYS A 63 6.23 0.06 -16.06
C LYS A 63 6.99 1.09 -15.24
N GLY A 64 7.79 1.91 -15.92
CA GLY A 64 8.43 3.06 -15.28
C GLY A 64 9.44 2.65 -14.21
N ASN A 65 9.55 3.45 -13.15
CA ASN A 65 10.55 3.27 -12.09
C ASN A 65 9.99 2.51 -10.88
N ILE A 66 9.50 1.30 -11.10
CA ILE A 66 8.99 0.42 -10.05
C ILE A 66 10.08 -0.60 -9.67
N LYS A 67 10.32 -0.74 -8.37
CA LYS A 67 11.18 -1.80 -7.83
C LYS A 67 10.33 -2.92 -7.26
N ILE A 68 10.72 -4.16 -7.51
CA ILE A 68 10.11 -5.33 -6.88
C ILE A 68 11.13 -5.93 -5.93
N VAL A 69 10.72 -6.18 -4.69
CA VAL A 69 11.59 -6.73 -3.64
C VAL A 69 10.85 -7.88 -2.96
N ILE A 70 11.52 -9.02 -2.79
CA ILE A 70 10.99 -10.11 -1.96
C ILE A 70 11.23 -9.72 -0.51
N ASP A 71 10.15 -9.56 0.26
CA ASP A 71 10.22 -9.14 1.66
C ASP A 71 9.03 -9.71 2.44
N ASP A 72 9.30 -10.09 3.69
CA ASP A 72 8.29 -10.55 4.64
C ASP A 72 7.95 -9.41 5.60
N ILE A 73 6.72 -8.92 5.53
CA ILE A 73 6.25 -7.83 6.39
C ILE A 73 6.29 -8.19 7.88
N PHE A 74 6.28 -9.48 8.23
CA PHE A 74 6.43 -9.95 9.62
C PHE A 74 7.87 -9.92 10.11
N ASN A 75 8.84 -9.90 9.20
CA ASN A 75 10.26 -9.72 9.48
C ASN A 75 10.86 -8.71 8.48
N PRO A 76 10.44 -7.44 8.54
CA PRO A 76 10.64 -6.50 7.45
C PRO A 76 12.10 -6.09 7.33
N ASN A 77 12.61 -6.02 6.11
CA ASN A 77 13.81 -5.26 5.82
C ASN A 77 13.49 -3.75 5.90
N TRP A 78 13.90 -3.10 6.98
CA TRP A 78 13.60 -1.70 7.25
C TRP A 78 14.09 -0.73 6.18
N GLU A 79 15.15 -1.05 5.42
CA GLU A 79 15.62 -0.19 4.32
C GLU A 79 14.54 0.07 3.25
N ILE A 80 13.61 -0.87 3.09
CA ILE A 80 12.47 -0.74 2.17
C ILE A 80 11.50 0.31 2.68
N TYR A 81 11.15 0.24 3.96
CA TYR A 81 10.04 0.99 4.56
C TYR A 81 10.46 2.33 5.17
N GLU A 82 11.72 2.49 5.56
CA GLU A 82 12.23 3.74 6.13
C GLU A 82 11.99 4.92 5.18
N LYS A 83 11.45 6.01 5.75
CA LYS A 83 11.11 7.24 5.02
C LYS A 83 10.08 7.06 3.91
N ALA A 84 9.30 5.99 3.95
CA ALA A 84 8.11 5.89 3.11
C ALA A 84 7.10 6.95 3.54
N ASP A 85 6.47 7.62 2.59
CA ASP A 85 5.36 8.54 2.87
C ASP A 85 4.05 7.77 3.04
N LEU A 86 3.94 6.65 2.34
CA LEU A 86 2.78 5.77 2.29
C LEU A 86 3.21 4.30 2.16
N ILE A 87 2.61 3.44 2.98
CA ILE A 87 2.58 1.99 2.78
C ILE A 87 1.12 1.60 2.51
N TYR A 88 0.85 0.88 1.42
CA TYR A 88 -0.50 0.44 1.10
C TYR A 88 -0.57 -1.05 0.80
N ALA A 89 -1.76 -1.61 0.95
CA ALA A 89 -2.03 -2.98 0.54
C ALA A 89 -3.47 -3.13 0.04
N ILE A 90 -3.63 -4.06 -0.90
CA ILE A 90 -4.91 -4.35 -1.53
C ILE A 90 -5.35 -5.75 -1.07
N ARG A 91 -6.47 -5.78 -0.35
CA ARG A 91 -7.09 -6.98 0.22
C ARG A 91 -6.18 -7.81 1.14
N PRO A 92 -5.39 -7.20 2.04
CA PRO A 92 -4.62 -7.96 3.03
C PRO A 92 -5.55 -8.70 4.01
N ASN A 93 -5.12 -9.87 4.48
CA ASN A 93 -5.79 -10.56 5.59
C ASN A 93 -5.56 -9.79 6.93
N PRO A 94 -6.36 -10.05 7.99
CA PRO A 94 -6.25 -9.28 9.24
C PRO A 94 -4.88 -9.28 9.91
N GLU A 95 -4.13 -10.38 9.82
CA GLU A 95 -2.79 -10.48 10.41
C GLU A 95 -1.81 -9.55 9.70
N ILE A 96 -1.83 -9.55 8.36
CA ILE A 96 -1.04 -8.66 7.51
C ILE A 96 -1.49 -7.20 7.68
N GLN A 97 -2.79 -6.93 7.80
CA GLN A 97 -3.32 -5.59 8.07
C GLN A 97 -2.67 -4.98 9.33
N LYS A 98 -2.69 -5.73 10.44
CA LYS A 98 -2.08 -5.31 11.70
C LYS A 98 -0.60 -4.99 11.52
N GLN A 99 0.13 -5.87 10.84
CA GLN A 99 1.56 -5.73 10.66
C GLN A 99 1.92 -4.53 9.78
N ILE A 100 1.17 -4.27 8.69
CA ILE A 100 1.37 -3.09 7.84
C ILE A 100 1.19 -1.80 8.64
N ILE A 101 0.13 -1.73 9.47
CA ILE A 101 -0.14 -0.56 10.31
C ILE A 101 1.03 -0.33 11.29
N GLU A 102 1.55 -1.39 11.89
CA GLU A 102 2.69 -1.30 12.82
C GLU A 102 3.99 -0.86 12.11
N VAL A 103 4.27 -1.41 10.94
CA VAL A 103 5.44 -1.03 10.13
C VAL A 103 5.34 0.42 9.67
N ALA A 104 4.18 0.84 9.17
CA ALA A 104 3.94 2.23 8.76
C ALA A 104 4.11 3.21 9.92
N PHE A 105 3.57 2.87 11.09
CA PHE A 105 3.78 3.69 12.28
C PHE A 105 5.27 3.84 12.62
N LYS A 106 6.01 2.73 12.67
CA LYS A 106 7.43 2.71 13.02
C LYS A 106 8.32 3.39 11.96
N SER A 107 7.94 3.36 10.70
CA SER A 107 8.69 4.00 9.61
C SER A 107 8.37 5.49 9.41
N GLY A 108 7.35 6.02 10.10
CA GLY A 108 6.86 7.38 9.91
C GLY A 108 5.89 7.54 8.74
N ALA A 109 5.49 6.45 8.10
CA ALA A 109 4.58 6.43 6.96
C ALA A 109 3.10 6.46 7.38
N ASP A 110 2.24 6.88 6.45
CA ASP A 110 0.81 6.56 6.54
C ASP A 110 0.56 5.11 6.07
N ALA A 111 -0.53 4.50 6.51
CA ALA A 111 -0.99 3.20 6.00
C ALA A 111 -2.32 3.33 5.25
N LEU A 112 -2.45 2.71 4.07
CA LEU A 112 -3.71 2.70 3.31
C LEU A 112 -4.11 1.26 2.96
N LEU A 113 -5.25 0.81 3.47
CA LEU A 113 -5.72 -0.56 3.27
C LEU A 113 -7.04 -0.57 2.50
N ASN A 114 -7.11 -1.36 1.43
CA ASN A 114 -8.38 -1.73 0.81
C ASN A 114 -8.79 -3.12 1.31
N VAL A 115 -9.64 -3.20 2.33
CA VAL A 115 -10.02 -4.46 3.00
C VAL A 115 -11.28 -5.09 2.38
N ILE A 116 -11.43 -6.42 2.46
CA ILE A 116 -12.65 -7.14 2.06
C ILE A 116 -13.54 -7.36 3.28
N GLY A 117 -14.78 -6.87 3.22
CA GLY A 117 -15.77 -7.11 4.27
C GLY A 117 -15.40 -6.44 5.60
N ASP A 118 -15.87 -7.04 6.69
CA ASP A 118 -15.69 -6.51 8.05
C ASP A 118 -14.50 -7.17 8.78
N GLU A 119 -13.60 -7.83 8.04
CA GLU A 119 -12.41 -8.49 8.59
C GLU A 119 -11.34 -7.46 8.96
N TRP A 120 -11.42 -7.00 10.20
CA TRP A 120 -10.55 -5.95 10.75
C TRP A 120 -9.67 -6.51 11.88
N PRO A 121 -8.41 -6.08 12.00
CA PRO A 121 -7.57 -6.51 13.12
C PRO A 121 -8.09 -5.91 14.42
N GLU A 122 -8.20 -6.74 15.46
CA GLU A 122 -8.40 -6.26 16.83
C GLU A 122 -7.13 -5.52 17.29
N THR A 123 -7.11 -4.18 17.11
CA THR A 123 -5.99 -3.35 17.51
C THR A 123 -6.46 -2.02 18.08
N GLU A 124 -5.89 -1.64 19.23
CA GLU A 124 -5.96 -0.26 19.74
C GLU A 124 -4.84 0.56 19.09
N ASN A 125 -5.03 1.02 17.85
CA ASN A 125 -4.08 1.97 17.25
C ASN A 125 -4.34 3.39 17.81
N LYS A 126 -3.63 3.74 18.88
CA LYS A 126 -3.68 5.08 19.50
C LYS A 126 -2.71 6.10 18.89
N TYR A 127 -1.83 5.67 18.00
CA TYR A 127 -0.72 6.49 17.50
C TYR A 127 -0.99 7.08 16.11
N MET A 128 -1.93 6.51 15.37
CA MET A 128 -2.32 7.01 14.06
C MET A 128 -3.80 7.40 14.06
N LYS A 129 -4.15 8.44 13.31
CA LYS A 129 -5.55 8.76 13.04
C LYS A 129 -6.11 7.73 12.07
N HIS A 130 -7.24 7.10 12.39
CA HIS A 130 -7.95 6.26 11.42
C HIS A 130 -9.08 7.04 10.73
N GLU A 131 -9.09 7.02 9.41
CA GLU A 131 -10.15 7.57 8.56
C GLU A 131 -10.65 6.48 7.60
N VAL A 132 -11.98 6.32 7.52
CA VAL A 132 -12.62 5.51 6.49
C VAL A 132 -12.96 6.43 5.32
N VAL A 133 -12.34 6.18 4.17
CA VAL A 133 -12.49 6.98 2.96
C VAL A 133 -13.33 6.21 1.95
N ASN A 134 -14.49 6.77 1.62
CA ASN A 134 -15.29 6.31 0.49
C ASN A 134 -14.83 7.05 -0.77
N TYR A 135 -14.07 6.37 -1.64
CA TYR A 135 -13.58 6.96 -2.88
C TYR A 135 -14.13 6.20 -4.07
N LYS A 136 -15.08 6.82 -4.78
CA LYS A 136 -15.79 6.21 -5.92
C LYS A 136 -16.41 4.86 -5.54
N LYS A 137 -15.85 3.72 -5.98
CA LYS A 137 -16.38 2.38 -5.72
C LYS A 137 -15.50 1.58 -4.76
N VAL A 138 -14.48 2.21 -4.17
CA VAL A 138 -13.61 1.58 -3.15
C VAL A 138 -13.79 2.24 -1.79
N ILE A 139 -13.76 1.40 -0.76
CA ILE A 139 -13.63 1.82 0.63
C ILE A 139 -12.18 1.61 1.01
N LEU A 140 -11.56 2.64 1.56
CA LEU A 140 -10.18 2.64 1.98
C LEU A 140 -10.09 2.99 3.45
N HIS A 141 -9.22 2.31 4.17
CA HIS A 141 -8.93 2.62 5.56
C HIS A 141 -7.55 3.28 5.59
N LEU A 142 -7.55 4.57 5.87
CA LEU A 142 -6.35 5.40 5.93
C LEU A 142 -5.95 5.60 7.38
N PHE A 143 -4.72 5.25 7.71
CA PHE A 143 -4.10 5.52 9.00
C PHE A 143 -3.03 6.59 8.80
N ILE A 144 -3.24 7.75 9.42
CA ILE A 144 -2.37 8.91 9.26
C ILE A 144 -1.43 8.98 10.45
N ASN A 145 -0.12 8.96 10.17
CA ASN A 145 0.89 9.12 11.18
C ASN A 145 1.06 10.61 11.54
N PHE A 146 0.92 10.93 12.82
CA PHE A 146 1.10 12.31 13.30
C PHE A 146 2.56 12.72 13.50
N ALA A 147 3.49 11.76 13.44
CA ALA A 147 4.91 11.98 13.69
C ALA A 147 5.69 12.51 12.46
N LYS A 148 4.99 12.94 11.40
CA LYS A 148 5.58 13.54 10.20
C LYS A 148 6.11 14.96 10.45
#